data_AF-A0A9W8LMN6-F1
#
_entry.id   AF-A0A9W8LMN6-F1
#
_cell.length_a   1.000
_cell.length_b   1.000
_cell.length_c   1.000
_cell.angle_alpha   90.00
_cell.angle_beta   90.00
_cell.angle_gamma   90.00
#
_symmetry.space_group_name_H-M   'P 1'
#
loop_
_entity.id
_entity.type
_entity.pdbx_description
1 polymer ?
#
loop_
_entity_poly.entity_id
_entity_poly.type
_entity_poly.pdbx_seq_one_letter_code
_entity_poly.pdbx_strand_id
1 'polypeptide(L)'
;MRFPWKLRFPKLRNINMFCTDSVLPLLECATLPSHVDSIRIYAAAPVLQCVSGLALPATRRIEIGTDGRGGNTVNGDGVAMVAAACRILEKAQGAKELALVIGDSWPRVQPEHITFTSITELRISPSANMDAMLGLLQRLPKLVNVWFDSFDAETVDVDLLLPGPDEGCAVEPLHASIKKMEVYSIDSAASRENSAAVVNYLLLKIPTLARLNAHRTLSAPVLQFVKAYSEQHPRLSRVKLRLCNEED
;
A
#
# COMPACT_ATOMS: atom_id res chain seq x y z
N MET A 1 -5.67 -19.16 31.22
CA MET A 1 -5.34 -18.30 32.37
C MET A 1 -6.23 -17.08 32.34
N ARG A 2 -6.99 -16.79 33.40
CA ARG A 2 -7.70 -15.50 33.55
C ARG A 2 -6.84 -14.62 34.46
N PHE A 3 -6.29 -13.53 33.93
CA PHE A 3 -5.56 -12.57 34.75
C PHE A 3 -6.56 -11.83 35.67
N PRO A 4 -6.36 -11.84 37.00
CA PRO A 4 -7.31 -11.23 37.93
C PRO A 4 -7.33 -9.70 37.88
N TRP A 5 -6.43 -9.06 37.12
CA TRP A 5 -6.31 -7.61 37.05
C TRP A 5 -6.28 -7.15 35.59
N LYS A 6 -7.13 -6.19 35.23
CA LYS A 6 -7.07 -5.52 33.92
C LYS A 6 -5.89 -4.56 33.90
N LEU A 7 -4.98 -4.71 32.94
CA LEU A 7 -3.91 -3.74 32.69
C LEU A 7 -4.54 -2.44 32.19
N ARG A 8 -4.21 -1.29 32.82
CA ARG A 8 -4.79 0.02 32.48
C ARG A 8 -3.74 0.91 31.83
N PHE A 9 -4.08 1.47 30.67
CA PHE A 9 -3.17 2.34 29.92
C PHE A 9 -3.82 3.71 29.60
N PRO A 10 -4.13 4.54 30.61
CA PRO A 10 -4.96 5.75 30.42
C PRO A 10 -4.31 6.85 29.56
N LYS A 11 -2.98 6.83 29.40
CA LYS A 11 -2.21 7.79 28.58
C LYS A 11 -1.70 7.18 27.27
N LEU A 12 -2.21 6.01 26.88
CA LEU A 12 -1.76 5.34 25.66
C LEU A 12 -2.19 6.15 24.44
N ARG A 13 -1.24 6.51 23.59
CA ARG A 13 -1.49 7.26 22.36
C ARG A 13 -1.32 6.41 21.11
N ASN A 14 -0.46 5.40 21.17
CA ASN A 14 -0.09 4.59 20.02
C ASN A 14 -0.15 3.11 20.40
N ILE A 15 -0.80 2.31 19.56
CA ILE A 15 -0.82 0.86 19.65
C ILE A 15 -0.05 0.34 18.44
N ASN A 16 1.07 -0.34 18.67
CA ASN A 16 1.83 -1.02 17.63
C ASN A 16 1.89 -2.51 17.98
N MET A 17 1.35 -3.35 17.11
CA MET A 17 1.31 -4.79 17.29
C MET A 17 1.89 -5.48 16.06
N PHE A 18 2.88 -6.32 16.31
CA PHE A 18 3.52 -7.18 15.32
C PHE A 18 3.45 -8.60 15.87
N CYS A 19 2.53 -9.41 15.34
CA CYS A 19 2.18 -10.69 15.96
C CYS A 19 2.11 -11.80 14.91
N THR A 20 3.10 -12.68 14.93
CA THR A 20 3.11 -13.90 14.11
C THR A 20 2.26 -15.02 14.73
N ASP A 21 1.99 -14.94 16.04
CA ASP A 21 1.38 -16.02 16.82
C ASP A 21 -0.05 -15.69 17.24
N SER A 22 -0.88 -16.71 17.48
CA SER A 22 -2.33 -16.62 17.65
C SER A 22 -2.84 -15.97 18.95
N VAL A 23 -1.97 -15.64 19.90
CA VAL A 23 -2.39 -15.27 21.27
C VAL A 23 -2.15 -13.79 21.54
N LEU A 24 -3.23 -13.04 21.81
CA LEU A 24 -3.20 -11.62 22.21
C LEU A 24 -3.82 -11.39 23.62
N PRO A 25 -3.24 -11.93 24.71
CA PRO A 25 -3.81 -11.76 26.05
C PRO A 25 -3.89 -10.29 26.45
N LEU A 26 -2.98 -9.47 25.91
CA LEU A 26 -2.94 -8.04 26.19
C LEU A 26 -4.21 -7.32 25.71
N LEU A 27 -4.66 -7.52 24.47
CA LEU A 27 -5.86 -6.82 23.98
C LEU A 27 -7.13 -7.29 24.67
N GLU A 28 -7.20 -8.58 25.02
CA GLU A 28 -8.36 -9.13 25.72
C GLU A 28 -8.44 -8.66 27.19
N CYS A 29 -7.28 -8.41 27.82
CA CYS A 29 -7.20 -8.05 29.24
C CYS A 29 -6.93 -6.56 29.49
N ALA A 30 -6.57 -5.77 28.47
CA ALA A 30 -6.29 -4.35 28.62
C ALA A 30 -7.56 -3.51 28.68
N THR A 31 -7.53 -2.47 29.53
CA THR A 31 -8.43 -1.33 29.43
C THR A 31 -7.72 -0.25 28.63
N LEU A 32 -8.05 -0.16 27.35
CA LEU A 32 -7.56 0.87 26.43
C LEU A 32 -8.34 2.18 26.65
N PRO A 33 -7.73 3.35 26.40
CA PRO A 33 -8.46 4.61 26.42
C PRO A 33 -9.52 4.60 25.30
N SER A 34 -10.56 5.44 25.42
CA SER A 34 -11.60 5.58 24.40
C SER A 34 -11.07 6.16 23.08
N HIS A 35 -9.94 6.85 23.13
CA HIS A 35 -9.28 7.46 21.99
C HIS A 35 -7.77 7.19 22.02
N VAL A 36 -7.18 6.94 20.85
CA VAL A 36 -5.73 6.86 20.61
C VAL A 36 -5.38 7.63 19.34
N ASP A 37 -4.14 8.09 19.20
CA ASP A 37 -3.67 8.80 18.01
C ASP A 37 -3.46 7.82 16.84
N SER A 38 -2.92 6.62 17.11
CA SER A 38 -2.66 5.63 16.06
C SER A 38 -2.78 4.17 16.53
N ILE A 39 -3.25 3.32 15.61
CA ILE A 39 -3.28 1.87 15.74
C ILE A 39 -2.56 1.28 14.53
N ARG A 40 -1.59 0.40 14.77
CA ARG A 40 -0.86 -0.33 13.76
C ARG A 40 -0.84 -1.81 14.13
N ILE A 41 -1.31 -2.66 13.23
CA ILE A 41 -1.41 -4.11 13.45
C ILE A 41 -0.86 -4.83 12.22
N TYR A 42 0.22 -5.55 12.40
CA TYR A 42 0.80 -6.46 11.42
C TYR A 42 0.74 -7.85 12.01
N ALA A 43 -0.12 -8.72 11.48
CA ALA A 43 -0.33 -9.99 12.14
C ALA A 43 -0.79 -11.12 11.21
N ALA A 44 -0.60 -12.35 11.67
CA ALA A 44 -1.12 -13.55 11.01
C ALA A 44 -2.65 -13.62 11.03
N ALA A 45 -3.23 -14.45 10.15
CA ALA A 45 -4.68 -14.56 9.96
C ALA A 45 -5.49 -14.77 11.25
N PRO A 46 -5.11 -15.69 12.16
CA PRO A 46 -5.87 -15.93 13.40
C PRO A 46 -5.93 -14.69 14.29
N VAL A 47 -4.86 -13.91 14.31
CA VAL A 47 -4.77 -12.67 15.09
C VAL A 47 -5.68 -11.61 14.50
N LEU A 48 -5.62 -11.38 13.20
CA LEU A 48 -6.52 -10.44 12.52
C LEU A 48 -7.98 -10.83 12.71
N GLN A 49 -8.29 -12.13 12.68
CA GLN A 49 -9.63 -12.64 12.96
C GLN A 49 -10.08 -12.31 14.39
N CYS A 50 -9.22 -12.53 15.39
CA CYS A 50 -9.51 -12.15 16.78
C CYS A 50 -9.73 -10.64 16.93
N VAL A 51 -8.81 -9.82 16.41
CA VAL A 51 -8.90 -8.35 16.45
C VAL A 51 -10.16 -7.85 15.74
N SER A 52 -10.57 -8.49 14.65
CA SER A 52 -11.81 -8.15 13.93
C SER A 52 -13.07 -8.35 14.78
N GLY A 53 -13.00 -9.10 15.89
CA GLY A 53 -14.07 -9.23 16.87
C GLY A 53 -14.03 -8.19 17.99
N LEU A 54 -12.91 -7.50 18.21
CA LEU A 54 -12.72 -6.57 19.31
C LEU A 54 -13.33 -5.18 19.03
N ALA A 55 -13.60 -4.45 20.10
CA ALA A 55 -13.91 -3.03 20.07
C ALA A 55 -12.59 -2.23 20.17
N LEU A 56 -12.17 -1.63 19.07
CA LEU A 56 -10.98 -0.78 19.04
C LEU A 56 -11.34 0.65 19.48
N PRO A 57 -10.43 1.37 20.16
CA PRO A 57 -10.59 2.79 20.44
C PRO A 57 -10.82 3.61 19.16
N ALA A 58 -11.52 4.74 19.29
CA ALA A 58 -11.54 5.72 18.22
C ALA A 58 -10.12 6.19 17.92
N THR A 59 -9.72 6.25 16.66
CA THR A 59 -8.34 6.56 16.28
C THR A 59 -8.29 7.56 15.14
N ARG A 60 -7.22 8.37 15.09
CA ARG A 60 -6.95 9.25 13.95
C ARG A 60 -6.38 8.48 12.77
N ARG A 61 -5.48 7.53 13.03
CA ARG A 61 -4.82 6.67 12.03
C ARG A 61 -4.96 5.20 12.41
N ILE A 62 -5.32 4.37 11.45
CA ILE A 62 -5.25 2.91 11.58
C ILE A 62 -4.53 2.31 10.38
N GLU A 63 -3.65 1.36 10.65
CA GLU A 63 -2.85 0.67 9.66
C GLU A 63 -2.88 -0.84 9.94
N ILE A 64 -3.40 -1.62 9.00
CA ILE A 64 -3.52 -3.07 9.13
C ILE A 64 -2.71 -3.73 8.01
N GLY A 65 -1.76 -4.57 8.40
CA GLY A 65 -0.93 -5.35 7.50
C GLY A 65 -1.21 -6.84 7.59
N THR A 66 -1.22 -7.50 6.43
CA THR A 66 -1.42 -8.95 6.30
C THR A 66 -0.15 -9.77 6.52
N ASP A 67 0.96 -9.14 6.89
CA ASP A 67 2.25 -9.81 6.99
C ASP A 67 2.86 -9.51 8.35
N GLY A 68 3.00 -10.54 9.19
CA GLY A 68 3.91 -10.46 10.33
C GLY A 68 5.33 -10.39 9.76
N ARG A 69 6.06 -9.29 9.92
CA ARG A 69 7.46 -9.20 9.47
C ARG A 69 8.23 -10.41 10.01
N GLY A 70 8.71 -11.29 9.14
CA GLY A 70 9.72 -12.29 9.50
C GLY A 70 9.35 -13.78 9.41
N GLY A 71 8.52 -14.22 8.47
CA GLY A 71 8.55 -15.66 8.18
C GLY A 71 7.53 -16.12 7.16
N ASN A 72 8.01 -16.87 6.18
CA ASN A 72 7.32 -17.85 5.35
C ASN A 72 5.93 -18.29 5.86
N THR A 73 4.89 -17.45 5.75
CA THR A 73 3.50 -17.91 5.83
C THR A 73 3.06 -18.36 4.46
N VAL A 74 3.78 -19.38 3.94
CA VAL A 74 3.42 -20.13 2.72
C VAL A 74 2.01 -20.75 2.84
N ASN A 75 1.47 -20.85 4.07
CA ASN A 75 0.24 -21.55 4.41
C ASN A 75 -0.93 -20.64 4.86
N GLY A 76 -0.85 -19.32 4.68
CA GLY A 76 -1.97 -18.41 4.96
C GLY A 76 -2.89 -18.22 3.77
N ASP A 77 -4.20 -18.30 3.98
CA ASP A 77 -5.19 -17.82 3.01
C ASP A 77 -5.15 -16.28 2.98
N GLY A 78 -4.34 -15.72 2.07
CA GLY A 78 -4.18 -14.27 1.89
C GLY A 78 -5.51 -13.54 1.67
N VAL A 79 -6.51 -14.22 1.09
CA VAL A 79 -7.87 -13.66 0.91
C VAL A 79 -8.54 -13.48 2.26
N ALA A 80 -8.50 -14.51 3.12
CA ALA A 80 -9.06 -14.43 4.47
C ALA A 80 -8.38 -13.34 5.32
N MET A 81 -7.07 -13.15 5.16
CA MET A 81 -6.33 -12.10 5.86
C MET A 81 -6.76 -10.70 5.43
N VAL A 82 -6.86 -10.46 4.12
CA VAL A 82 -7.36 -9.19 3.58
C VAL A 82 -8.80 -8.93 4.00
N ALA A 83 -9.65 -9.96 4.02
CA ALA A 83 -11.04 -9.84 4.49
C ALA A 83 -11.12 -9.50 5.99
N ALA A 84 -10.26 -10.09 6.82
CA ALA A 84 -10.16 -9.72 8.24
C ALA A 84 -9.66 -8.29 8.43
N ALA A 85 -8.64 -7.87 7.66
CA ALA A 85 -8.13 -6.50 7.67
C ALA A 85 -9.21 -5.48 7.27
N CYS A 86 -9.97 -5.77 6.21
CA CYS A 86 -11.08 -4.92 5.77
C CYS A 86 -12.15 -4.74 6.87
N ARG A 87 -12.52 -5.83 7.57
CA ARG A 87 -13.47 -5.74 8.70
C ARG A 87 -12.95 -4.90 9.86
N ILE A 88 -11.64 -4.94 10.14
CA ILE A 88 -11.02 -4.09 11.17
C ILE A 88 -11.08 -2.61 10.75
N LEU A 89 -10.71 -2.31 9.50
CA LEU A 89 -10.72 -0.94 8.95
C LEU A 89 -12.15 -0.38 8.89
N GLU A 90 -13.14 -1.21 8.59
CA GLU A 90 -14.55 -0.82 8.55
C GLU A 90 -15.06 -0.33 9.91
N LYS A 91 -14.62 -0.95 11.01
CA LYS A 91 -14.94 -0.48 12.36
C LYS A 91 -14.29 0.87 12.71
N ALA A 92 -13.28 1.28 11.94
CA ALA A 92 -12.51 2.50 12.15
C ALA A 92 -12.87 3.62 11.14
N GLN A 93 -14.04 3.58 10.51
CA GLN A 93 -14.47 4.57 9.48
C GLN A 93 -14.39 6.05 9.92
N GLY A 94 -14.39 6.35 11.22
CA GLY A 94 -14.16 7.70 11.73
C GLY A 94 -12.70 8.17 11.70
N ALA A 95 -11.75 7.29 11.36
CA ALA A 95 -10.35 7.63 11.24
C ALA A 95 -10.08 8.48 10.00
N LYS A 96 -9.12 9.40 10.11
CA LYS A 96 -8.66 10.24 8.99
C LYS A 96 -7.80 9.45 8.01
N GLU A 97 -7.03 8.49 8.52
CA GLU A 97 -6.08 7.69 7.75
C GLU A 97 -6.39 6.21 7.96
N LEU A 98 -6.79 5.54 6.88
CA LEU A 98 -7.13 4.13 6.80
C LEU A 98 -6.13 3.46 5.86
N ALA A 99 -5.13 2.79 6.44
CA ALA A 99 -4.04 2.17 5.70
C ALA A 99 -4.19 0.64 5.65
N LEU A 100 -4.13 0.07 4.44
CA LEU A 100 -4.06 -1.36 4.21
C LEU A 100 -2.67 -1.71 3.67
N VAL A 101 -2.03 -2.71 4.26
CA VAL A 101 -0.73 -3.23 3.82
C VAL A 101 -0.89 -4.70 3.42
N ILE A 102 -0.60 -5.02 2.16
CA ILE A 102 -0.64 -6.37 1.61
C ILE A 102 0.78 -6.70 1.17
N GLY A 103 1.51 -7.52 1.92
CA GLY A 103 2.85 -7.92 1.52
C GLY A 103 2.81 -9.10 0.56
N ASP A 104 3.43 -10.21 0.93
CA ASP A 104 3.67 -11.40 0.10
C ASP A 104 2.37 -12.12 -0.32
N SER A 105 1.23 -11.77 0.28
CA SER A 105 -0.08 -12.29 -0.11
C SER A 105 -0.62 -11.69 -1.42
N TRP A 106 -0.01 -10.62 -1.94
CA TRP A 106 -0.49 -9.89 -3.14
C TRP A 106 -0.81 -10.80 -4.35
N PRO A 107 0.03 -11.77 -4.75
CA PRO A 107 -0.24 -12.59 -5.93
C PRO A 107 -1.55 -13.38 -5.87
N ARG A 108 -2.11 -13.59 -4.67
CA ARG A 108 -3.37 -14.33 -4.44
C ARG A 108 -4.59 -13.40 -4.25
N VAL A 109 -4.36 -12.11 -4.08
CA VAL A 109 -5.41 -11.13 -3.77
C VAL A 109 -5.84 -10.43 -5.05
N GLN A 110 -7.08 -10.68 -5.45
CA GLN A 110 -7.71 -9.93 -6.53
C GLN A 110 -8.40 -8.67 -6.00
N PRO A 111 -8.61 -7.63 -6.83
CA PRO A 111 -9.27 -6.39 -6.43
C PRO A 111 -10.61 -6.59 -5.71
N GLU A 112 -11.39 -7.60 -6.10
CA GLU A 112 -12.70 -7.93 -5.52
C GLU A 112 -12.63 -8.40 -4.07
N HIS A 113 -11.50 -8.96 -3.63
CA HIS A 113 -11.30 -9.39 -2.25
C HIS A 113 -11.18 -8.20 -1.28
N ILE A 114 -10.91 -7.00 -1.79
CA ILE A 114 -10.86 -5.77 -1.00
C ILE A 114 -12.27 -5.16 -0.99
N THR A 115 -13.01 -5.48 0.07
CA THR A 115 -14.42 -5.08 0.24
C THR A 115 -14.58 -3.68 0.83
N PHE A 116 -13.58 -3.22 1.60
CA PHE A 116 -13.60 -1.88 2.20
C PHE A 116 -12.92 -0.86 1.28
N THR A 117 -13.69 0.03 0.65
CA THR A 117 -13.21 0.94 -0.41
C THR A 117 -12.82 2.34 0.09
N SER A 118 -13.03 2.64 1.36
CA SER A 118 -12.65 3.94 1.97
C SER A 118 -11.19 4.01 2.41
N ILE A 119 -10.34 3.09 1.91
CA ILE A 119 -8.90 3.09 2.15
C ILE A 119 -8.29 4.38 1.60
N THR A 120 -7.47 5.04 2.42
CA THR A 120 -6.77 6.29 2.06
C THR A 120 -5.31 6.06 1.72
N GLU A 121 -4.73 4.96 2.23
CA GLU A 121 -3.34 4.56 2.02
C GLU A 121 -3.26 3.06 1.72
N LEU A 122 -2.60 2.70 0.64
CA LEU A 122 -2.41 1.31 0.23
C LEU A 122 -0.91 1.06 0.09
N ARG A 123 -0.40 0.03 0.77
CA ARG A 123 0.94 -0.51 0.52
C ARG A 123 0.80 -1.93 0.01
N ILE A 124 1.36 -2.20 -1.16
CA ILE A 124 1.36 -3.52 -1.75
C ILE A 124 2.77 -3.88 -2.20
N SER A 125 3.07 -5.17 -2.31
CA SER A 125 4.23 -5.67 -3.05
C SER A 125 3.76 -6.19 -4.40
N PRO A 126 3.62 -5.33 -5.43
CA PRO A 126 3.03 -5.78 -6.69
C PRO A 126 4.01 -6.70 -7.41
N SER A 127 3.55 -7.89 -7.76
CA SER A 127 4.19 -8.77 -8.73
C SER A 127 3.36 -8.84 -10.01
N ALA A 128 4.00 -8.66 -11.17
CA ALA A 128 3.64 -9.15 -12.51
C ALA A 128 2.28 -8.80 -13.15
N ASN A 129 1.20 -8.58 -12.39
CA ASN A 129 -0.15 -8.38 -12.93
C ASN A 129 -0.59 -6.91 -12.83
N MET A 130 -0.33 -6.17 -13.90
CA MET A 130 -0.66 -4.75 -13.99
C MET A 130 -2.16 -4.48 -14.01
N ASP A 131 -2.94 -5.33 -14.69
CA ASP A 131 -4.39 -5.16 -14.76
C ASP A 131 -5.06 -5.30 -13.40
N ALA A 132 -4.61 -6.28 -12.60
CA ALA A 132 -5.08 -6.44 -11.22
C ALA A 132 -4.69 -5.23 -10.36
N MET A 133 -3.46 -4.71 -10.51
CA MET A 133 -3.03 -3.50 -9.80
C MET A 133 -3.88 -2.29 -10.19
N LEU A 134 -4.06 -2.02 -11.49
CA LEU A 134 -4.85 -0.89 -11.97
C LEU A 134 -6.31 -1.01 -11.57
N GLY A 135 -6.90 -2.21 -11.69
CA GLY A 135 -8.26 -2.51 -11.26
C GLY A 135 -8.46 -2.27 -9.76
N LEU A 136 -7.46 -2.60 -8.94
CA LEU A 136 -7.50 -2.26 -7.51
C LEU A 136 -7.44 -0.75 -7.29
N LEU A 137 -6.48 -0.04 -7.89
CA LEU A 137 -6.35 1.41 -7.70
C LEU A 137 -7.63 2.15 -8.13
N GLN A 138 -8.29 1.69 -9.19
CA GLN A 138 -9.55 2.24 -9.67
C GLN A 138 -10.71 2.02 -8.68
N ARG A 139 -10.73 0.88 -7.98
CA ARG A 139 -11.78 0.51 -7.02
C ARG A 139 -11.70 1.27 -5.70
N LEU A 140 -10.61 1.98 -5.43
CA LEU A 140 -10.37 2.70 -4.18
C LEU A 140 -10.50 4.23 -4.38
N PRO A 141 -11.73 4.79 -4.41
CA PRO A 141 -11.96 6.19 -4.78
C PRO A 141 -11.36 7.21 -3.79
N LYS A 142 -11.13 6.79 -2.54
CA LYS A 142 -10.53 7.63 -1.48
C LYS A 142 -9.02 7.46 -1.35
N LEU A 143 -8.39 6.64 -2.19
CA LEU A 143 -6.96 6.38 -2.11
C LEU A 143 -6.15 7.64 -2.45
N VAL A 144 -5.36 8.12 -1.50
CA VAL A 144 -4.52 9.31 -1.64
C VAL A 144 -3.04 8.93 -1.76
N ASN A 145 -2.62 7.90 -1.02
CA ASN A 145 -1.23 7.43 -0.96
C ASN A 145 -1.16 5.97 -1.45
N VAL A 146 -0.26 5.68 -2.39
CA VAL A 146 0.05 4.31 -2.80
C VAL A 146 1.54 4.03 -2.69
N TRP A 147 1.91 2.93 -2.02
CA TRP A 147 3.29 2.50 -1.83
C TRP A 147 3.46 1.12 -2.48
N PHE A 148 4.40 1.01 -3.41
CA PHE A 148 4.84 -0.24 -3.99
C PHE A 148 6.16 -0.64 -3.32
N ASP A 149 6.11 -1.69 -2.52
CA ASP A 149 7.26 -2.28 -1.86
C ASP A 149 7.79 -3.46 -2.67
N SER A 150 9.09 -3.74 -2.62
CA SER A 150 9.71 -4.84 -3.38
C SER A 150 9.18 -4.97 -4.81
N PHE A 151 8.98 -3.84 -5.50
CA PHE A 151 8.30 -3.78 -6.78
C PHE A 151 9.13 -4.51 -7.85
N ASP A 152 8.51 -5.52 -8.43
CA ASP A 152 9.11 -6.36 -9.46
C ASP A 152 8.20 -6.50 -10.68
N ALA A 153 8.71 -6.00 -11.80
CA ALA A 153 8.04 -5.98 -13.09
C ALA A 153 8.75 -6.87 -14.12
N GLU A 154 9.55 -7.87 -13.70
CA GLU A 154 10.32 -8.73 -14.61
C GLU A 154 9.50 -9.36 -15.76
N THR A 155 8.21 -9.63 -15.55
CA THR A 155 7.34 -10.27 -16.56
C THR A 155 6.47 -9.29 -17.36
N VAL A 156 6.64 -7.98 -17.14
CA VAL A 156 5.82 -6.97 -17.82
C VAL A 156 6.41 -6.68 -19.20
N ASP A 157 5.60 -6.81 -20.24
CA ASP A 157 5.96 -6.42 -21.59
C ASP A 157 5.92 -4.88 -21.72
N VAL A 158 7.11 -4.28 -21.78
CA VAL A 158 7.31 -2.82 -21.78
C VAL A 158 6.85 -2.18 -23.09
N ASP A 159 6.95 -2.90 -24.20
CA ASP A 159 6.60 -2.39 -25.53
C ASP A 159 5.10 -2.11 -25.66
N LEU A 160 4.28 -2.70 -24.78
CA LEU A 160 2.83 -2.48 -24.71
C LEU A 160 2.42 -1.28 -23.83
N LEU A 161 3.34 -0.69 -23.06
CA LEU A 161 2.98 0.31 -22.05
C LEU A 161 3.12 1.75 -22.53
N LEU A 162 4.22 2.05 -23.23
CA LEU A 162 4.58 3.42 -23.58
C LEU A 162 4.66 3.52 -25.10
N PRO A 163 3.69 4.17 -25.78
CA PRO A 163 3.85 4.48 -27.19
C PRO A 163 5.00 5.48 -27.36
N GLY A 164 5.57 5.54 -28.57
CA GLY A 164 6.68 6.43 -28.86
C GLY A 164 6.33 7.90 -28.60
N PRO A 165 7.32 8.76 -28.27
CA PRO A 165 7.06 10.17 -28.00
C PRO A 165 6.42 10.90 -29.19
N ASP A 166 6.64 10.47 -30.43
CA ASP A 166 6.07 11.15 -31.61
C ASP A 166 4.63 10.72 -31.93
N GLU A 167 4.14 9.67 -31.26
CA GLU A 167 2.80 9.14 -31.43
C GLU A 167 1.90 9.77 -30.37
N GLY A 168 1.15 10.81 -30.75
CA GLY A 168 0.24 11.55 -29.87
C GLY A 168 -0.47 10.63 -28.86
N CYS A 169 0.03 10.61 -27.63
CA CYS A 169 -0.23 9.53 -26.70
C CYS A 169 -1.50 9.81 -25.89
N ALA A 170 -2.59 9.10 -26.21
CA ALA A 170 -3.80 9.11 -25.40
C ALA A 170 -3.81 7.90 -24.45
N VAL A 171 -3.01 7.92 -23.39
CA VAL A 171 -3.21 6.98 -22.27
C VAL A 171 -4.50 7.36 -21.55
N GLU A 172 -5.49 6.47 -21.56
CA GLU A 172 -6.75 6.68 -20.84
C GLU A 172 -6.47 6.89 -19.34
N PRO A 173 -6.85 8.04 -18.74
CA PRO A 173 -6.54 8.33 -17.35
C PRO A 173 -7.23 7.37 -16.36
N LEU A 174 -6.49 6.96 -15.33
CA LEU A 174 -7.03 6.35 -14.13
C LEU A 174 -7.73 7.42 -13.29
N HIS A 175 -9.05 7.29 -13.13
CA HIS A 175 -9.86 8.16 -12.28
C HIS A 175 -9.66 7.87 -10.78
N ALA A 176 -8.43 8.07 -10.30
CA ALA A 176 -8.05 7.86 -8.90
C ALA A 176 -7.73 9.19 -8.19
N SER A 177 -7.92 9.22 -6.88
CA SER A 177 -7.61 10.37 -6.01
C SER A 177 -6.14 10.45 -5.58
N ILE A 178 -5.29 9.58 -6.15
CA ILE A 178 -3.90 9.37 -5.72
C ILE A 178 -3.09 10.65 -5.91
N LYS A 179 -2.53 11.17 -4.82
CA LYS A 179 -1.67 12.37 -4.80
C LYS A 179 -0.20 12.03 -4.60
N LYS A 180 0.08 10.90 -3.98
CA LYS A 180 1.43 10.48 -3.62
C LYS A 180 1.65 9.00 -3.98
N MET A 181 2.74 8.75 -4.69
CA MET A 181 3.22 7.41 -5.02
C MET A 181 4.63 7.22 -4.45
N GLU A 182 4.86 6.10 -3.78
CA GLU A 182 6.20 5.67 -3.36
C GLU A 182 6.52 4.32 -4.00
N VAL A 183 7.74 4.17 -4.54
CA VAL A 183 8.16 2.95 -5.24
C VAL A 183 9.53 2.52 -4.74
N TYR A 184 9.58 1.35 -4.11
CA TYR A 184 10.79 0.65 -3.70
C TYR A 184 10.91 -0.61 -4.56
N SER A 185 11.80 -0.59 -5.54
CA SER A 185 11.98 -1.70 -6.50
C SER A 185 13.12 -2.62 -6.07
N ILE A 186 13.05 -3.88 -6.49
CA ILE A 186 14.13 -4.86 -6.30
C ILE A 186 15.31 -4.50 -7.23
N ASP A 187 16.53 -4.51 -6.68
CA ASP A 187 17.75 -4.17 -7.42
C ASP A 187 18.22 -5.33 -8.34
N SER A 188 17.39 -5.74 -9.30
CA SER A 188 17.79 -6.57 -10.44
C SER A 188 17.85 -5.70 -11.72
N ALA A 189 18.81 -5.99 -12.63
CA ALA A 189 18.98 -5.17 -13.84
C ALA A 189 17.78 -5.26 -14.78
N ALA A 190 17.24 -6.48 -14.97
CA ALA A 190 16.02 -6.71 -15.76
C ALA A 190 14.78 -6.09 -15.10
N SER A 191 14.65 -6.20 -13.78
CA SER A 191 13.54 -5.59 -13.04
C SER A 191 13.58 -4.06 -13.10
N ARG A 192 14.76 -3.44 -13.22
CA ARG A 192 14.91 -1.97 -13.23
C ARG A 192 14.23 -1.31 -14.44
N GLU A 193 14.48 -1.79 -15.66
CA GLU A 193 13.94 -1.20 -16.88
C GLU A 193 12.43 -1.36 -16.93
N ASN A 194 11.93 -2.57 -16.67
CA ASN A 194 10.50 -2.84 -16.62
C ASN A 194 9.82 -2.06 -15.51
N SER A 195 10.42 -2.00 -14.32
CA SER A 195 9.86 -1.23 -13.19
C SER A 195 9.78 0.25 -13.51
N ALA A 196 10.81 0.81 -14.16
CA ALA A 196 10.80 2.20 -14.60
C ALA A 196 9.70 2.44 -15.65
N ALA A 197 9.53 1.54 -16.61
CA ALA A 197 8.45 1.62 -17.60
C ALA A 197 7.07 1.62 -16.95
N VAL A 198 6.82 0.74 -15.97
CA VAL A 198 5.54 0.73 -15.24
C VAL A 198 5.34 2.03 -14.46
N VAL A 199 6.39 2.55 -13.78
CA VAL A 199 6.28 3.83 -13.07
C VAL A 199 5.98 4.98 -14.03
N ASN A 200 6.62 5.01 -15.19
CA ASN A 200 6.35 5.99 -16.24
C ASN A 200 4.92 5.88 -16.79
N TYR A 201 4.45 4.66 -17.00
CA TYR A 201 3.07 4.40 -17.39
C TYR A 201 2.08 4.90 -16.32
N LEU A 202 2.36 4.68 -15.04
CA LEU A 202 1.54 5.20 -13.94
C LEU A 202 1.57 6.72 -13.83
N LEU A 203 2.71 7.37 -14.11
CA LEU A 203 2.79 8.83 -14.23
C LEU A 203 1.82 9.34 -15.31
N LEU A 204 1.68 8.63 -16.43
CA LEU A 204 0.69 8.95 -17.46
C LEU A 204 -0.74 8.56 -17.04
N LYS A 205 -0.96 7.43 -16.38
CA LYS A 205 -2.30 7.02 -15.94
C LYS A 205 -2.88 7.91 -14.84
N ILE A 206 -2.08 8.47 -13.93
CA ILE A 206 -2.57 9.13 -12.72
C ILE A 206 -2.44 10.67 -12.85
N PRO A 207 -3.45 11.38 -13.41
CA PRO A 207 -3.39 12.83 -13.61
C PRO A 207 -3.34 13.63 -12.31
N THR A 208 -3.82 13.04 -11.22
CA THR A 208 -3.92 13.65 -9.89
C THR A 208 -2.61 13.59 -9.10
N LEU A 209 -1.62 12.81 -9.57
CA LEU A 209 -0.36 12.59 -8.87
C LEU A 209 0.44 13.89 -8.76
N ALA A 210 0.75 14.28 -7.53
CA ALA A 210 1.50 15.51 -7.25
C ALA A 210 2.92 15.23 -6.76
N ARG A 211 3.18 14.00 -6.27
CA ARG A 211 4.47 13.61 -5.71
C ARG A 211 4.79 12.15 -6.02
N LEU A 212 6.00 11.92 -6.52
CA LEU A 212 6.58 10.59 -6.69
C LEU A 212 7.86 10.52 -5.85
N ASN A 213 7.93 9.55 -4.94
CA ASN A 213 9.19 9.13 -4.34
C ASN A 213 9.58 7.78 -4.98
N ALA A 214 10.79 7.68 -5.52
CA ALA A 214 11.24 6.41 -6.11
C ALA A 214 12.65 6.07 -5.61
N HIS A 215 12.90 4.78 -5.44
CA HIS A 215 14.21 4.25 -5.11
C HIS A 215 15.25 4.64 -6.17
N ARG A 216 16.52 4.67 -5.76
CA ARG A 216 17.64 5.15 -6.58
C ARG A 216 17.65 4.57 -7.99
N THR A 217 17.44 3.26 -8.09
CA THR A 217 17.53 2.54 -9.37
C THR A 217 16.51 2.96 -10.41
N LEU A 218 15.43 3.62 -10.01
CA LEU A 218 14.41 4.17 -10.92
C LEU A 218 14.63 5.65 -11.26
N SER A 219 15.57 6.32 -10.60
CA SER A 219 15.66 7.78 -10.63
C SER A 219 16.03 8.33 -12.02
N ALA A 220 17.11 7.81 -12.62
CA ALA A 220 17.54 8.23 -13.94
C ALA A 220 16.50 7.97 -15.05
N PRO A 221 15.92 6.76 -15.20
CA PRO A 221 14.96 6.51 -16.27
C PRO A 221 13.65 7.31 -16.10
N VAL A 222 13.18 7.53 -14.87
CA VAL A 222 12.01 8.38 -14.61
C VAL A 222 12.27 9.85 -14.98
N LEU A 223 13.45 10.39 -14.67
CA LEU A 223 13.81 11.75 -15.05
C LEU A 223 13.89 11.94 -16.56
N GLN A 224 14.51 10.98 -17.26
CA GLN A 224 14.61 11.01 -18.72
C GLN A 224 13.23 10.98 -19.36
N PHE A 225 12.33 10.13 -18.86
CA PHE A 225 10.95 10.06 -19.31
C PHE A 225 10.20 11.38 -19.09
N VAL A 226 10.24 11.96 -17.88
CA VAL A 226 9.57 13.23 -17.60
C VAL A 226 10.09 14.34 -18.51
N LYS A 227 11.39 14.39 -18.77
CA LYS A 227 11.99 15.35 -19.70
C LYS A 227 11.43 15.17 -21.12
N ALA A 228 11.44 13.94 -21.64
CA ALA A 228 11.00 13.63 -23.00
C ALA A 228 9.50 13.84 -23.23
N TYR A 229 8.65 13.54 -22.24
CA TYR A 229 7.19 13.58 -22.38
C TYR A 229 6.54 14.85 -21.82
N SER A 230 7.30 15.76 -21.19
CA SER A 230 6.76 16.97 -20.57
C SER A 230 6.08 17.93 -21.54
N GLU A 231 6.52 18.00 -22.79
CA GLU A 231 5.92 18.88 -23.80
C GLU A 231 4.49 18.45 -24.14
N GLN A 232 4.27 17.14 -24.28
CA GLN A 232 2.97 16.55 -24.60
C GLN A 232 2.09 16.37 -23.36
N HIS A 233 2.70 16.19 -22.20
CA HIS A 233 2.03 16.07 -20.93
C HIS A 233 2.57 17.10 -19.91
N PRO A 234 2.19 18.39 -20.02
CA PRO A 234 2.72 19.48 -19.18
C PRO A 234 2.53 19.28 -17.67
N ARG A 235 1.60 18.40 -17.27
CA ARG A 235 1.41 18.03 -15.87
C ARG A 235 2.58 17.25 -15.27
N LEU A 236 3.35 16.52 -16.08
CA LEU A 236 4.52 15.76 -15.61
C LEU A 236 5.54 16.70 -14.96
N SER A 237 5.75 17.89 -15.53
CA SER A 237 6.63 18.93 -14.96
C SER A 237 6.16 19.49 -13.61
N ARG A 238 4.91 19.23 -13.22
CA ARG A 238 4.35 19.66 -11.93
C ARG A 238 4.49 18.60 -10.85
N VAL A 239 4.86 17.37 -11.21
CA VAL A 239 5.06 16.28 -10.25
C VAL A 239 6.35 16.53 -9.47
N LYS A 240 6.26 16.61 -8.15
CA LYS A 240 7.44 16.71 -7.28
C LYS A 240 8.11 15.34 -7.21
N LEU A 241 9.25 15.22 -7.89
CA LEU A 241 10.09 14.02 -7.85
C LEU A 241 11.04 14.10 -6.66
N ARG A 242 10.98 13.12 -5.76
CA ARG A 242 12.03 12.88 -4.76
C ARG A 242 12.69 11.56 -5.07
N LEU A 243 13.87 11.67 -5.63
CA LEU A 243 14.64 10.57 -6.16
C LEU A 243 15.85 10.43 -5.25
N CYS A 244 16.01 9.26 -4.63
CA CYS A 244 17.15 9.02 -3.75
C CYS A 244 18.40 8.91 -4.63
N ASN A 245 19.17 9.98 -4.76
CA ASN A 245 20.52 9.91 -5.30
C ASN A 245 21.46 9.44 -4.17
N GLU A 246 22.47 8.64 -4.50
CA GLU A 246 23.61 8.43 -3.61
C GLU A 246 24.23 9.80 -3.31
N GLU A 247 24.10 10.27 -2.08
CA GLU A 247 25.04 11.10 -1.32
C GLU A 247 24.31 11.67 -0.09
N ASP A 248 24.40 10.93 1.02
CA ASP A 248 24.65 11.41 2.39
C ASP A 248 25.34 10.28 3.17
#